data_AF-A0A0Q7CJD9-F1
#
_entry.id   AF-A0A0Q7CJD9-F1
#
_cell.length_a   1.000
_cell.length_b   1.000
_cell.length_c   1.000
_cell.angle_alpha   90.00
_cell.angle_beta   90.00
_cell.angle_gamma   90.00
#
_symmetry.space_group_name_H-M   'P 1'
#
loop_
_entity.id
_entity.type
_entity.pdbx_description
1 polymer ?
#
loop_
_entity_poly.entity_id
_entity_poly.type
_entity_poly.pdbx_seq_one_letter_code
_entity_poly.pdbx_strand_id
1 'polypeptide(L)'
;MATPILAVEQKFRNGLIQAYQGKCCISGCAIVALLEAAHITPHKNPATDVLGNGLLLRADLHTLFDLGQLLIDPETMIVQVHPDVRSDPHYASFHGTKVGGALGHCPSKLALKQHFDDNPAGWEA
;
A
#
# COMPACT_ATOMS: atom_id res chain seq x y z
N MET A 1 19.25 5.22 22.99
CA MET A 1 19.64 5.60 21.61
C MET A 1 18.80 4.74 20.68
N ALA A 2 18.04 5.32 19.75
CA ALA A 2 17.26 4.53 18.79
C ALA A 2 18.21 3.79 17.84
N THR A 3 17.99 2.49 17.66
CA THR A 3 18.76 1.62 16.76
C THR A 3 18.69 2.16 15.32
N PRO A 4 19.79 2.14 14.53
CA PRO A 4 19.83 2.74 13.19
C PRO A 4 18.70 2.31 12.25
N ILE A 5 18.19 1.08 12.39
CA ILE A 5 17.06 0.55 11.62
C ILE A 5 15.76 1.32 11.88
N LEU A 6 15.46 1.64 13.15
CA LEU A 6 14.24 2.38 13.53
C LEU A 6 14.22 3.81 12.97
N ALA A 7 15.39 4.43 12.83
CA ALA A 7 15.50 5.77 12.27
C ALA A 7 15.27 5.81 10.75
N VAL A 8 15.55 4.70 10.05
CA VAL A 8 15.33 4.56 8.59
C VAL A 8 13.84 4.36 8.30
N GLU A 9 13.20 3.43 8.99
CA GLU A 9 11.74 3.19 8.93
C GLU A 9 10.94 4.48 9.21
N GLN A 10 11.35 5.26 10.22
CA GLN A 10 10.69 6.51 10.55
C GLN A 10 10.81 7.55 9.43
N LYS A 11 11.95 7.63 8.75
CA LYS A 11 12.15 8.54 7.61
C LYS A 11 11.30 8.12 6.41
N PHE A 12 11.27 6.82 6.11
CA PHE A 12 10.43 6.26 5.06
C PHE A 12 8.95 6.58 5.30
N ARG A 13 8.45 6.30 6.50
CA ARG A 13 7.08 6.63 6.90
C ARG A 13 6.77 8.12 6.77
N ASN A 14 7.63 8.99 7.28
CA ASN A 14 7.40 10.43 7.21
C ASN A 14 7.39 10.93 5.76
N GLY A 15 8.24 10.38 4.90
CA GLY A 15 8.24 10.69 3.47
C GLY A 15 6.95 10.25 2.77
N LEU A 16 6.41 9.08 3.09
CA LEU A 16 5.12 8.63 2.57
C LEU A 16 3.96 9.50 3.07
N ILE A 17 3.97 9.91 4.34
CA ILE A 17 2.99 10.88 4.87
C ILE A 17 2.99 12.16 4.04
N GLN A 18 4.16 12.69 3.70
CA GLN A 18 4.25 13.89 2.86
C GLN A 18 3.76 13.62 1.43
N ALA A 19 4.22 12.52 0.82
CA ALA A 19 3.86 12.14 -0.55
C ALA A 19 2.35 11.93 -0.72
N TYR A 20 1.67 11.36 0.26
CA TYR A 20 0.23 11.12 0.23
C TYR A 20 -0.60 12.18 0.96
N GLN A 21 -0.01 13.35 1.29
CA GLN A 21 -0.68 14.45 2.01
C GLN A 21 -1.39 13.99 3.31
N GLY A 22 -0.78 13.03 4.01
CA GLY A 22 -1.30 12.48 5.26
C GLY A 22 -2.60 11.71 5.10
N LYS A 23 -2.85 11.13 3.93
CA LYS A 23 -4.05 10.34 3.65
C LYS A 23 -3.71 8.93 3.19
N CYS A 24 -4.51 7.96 3.62
CA CYS A 24 -4.47 6.63 3.04
C CYS A 24 -4.78 6.71 1.53
N CYS A 25 -3.95 6.07 0.70
CA CYS A 25 -4.07 6.13 -0.76
C CYS A 25 -5.26 5.35 -1.35
N ILE A 26 -5.98 4.60 -0.50
CA ILE A 26 -7.19 3.85 -0.87
C ILE A 26 -8.42 4.47 -0.20
N SER A 27 -8.45 4.51 1.13
CA SER A 27 -9.63 4.97 1.88
C SER A 27 -9.75 6.49 2.01
N GLY A 28 -8.69 7.25 1.70
CA GLY A 28 -8.63 8.69 1.97
C GLY A 28 -8.59 9.06 3.46
N CYS A 29 -8.52 8.08 4.37
CA CYS A 29 -8.44 8.32 5.82
C CYS A 29 -7.27 9.26 6.15
N ALA A 30 -7.56 10.36 6.86
CA ALA A 30 -6.57 11.38 7.23
C ALA A 30 -6.12 11.30 8.72
N ILE A 31 -6.55 10.27 9.44
CA ILE A 31 -6.18 10.06 10.84
C ILE A 31 -4.77 9.46 10.87
N VAL A 32 -3.75 10.31 11.02
CA VAL A 32 -2.32 9.93 10.94
C VAL A 32 -1.94 8.77 11.87
N ALA A 33 -2.61 8.64 13.02
CA ALA A 33 -2.37 7.54 13.97
C ALA A 33 -2.80 6.16 13.44
N LEU A 34 -3.68 6.12 12.44
CA LEU A 34 -4.12 4.89 11.76
C LEU A 34 -3.33 4.61 10.48
N LEU A 35 -2.38 5.49 10.12
CA LEU A 35 -1.63 5.39 8.87
C LEU A 35 -0.28 4.71 9.07
N GLU A 36 -0.03 3.75 8.21
CA GLU A 36 1.15 2.90 8.18
C GLU A 36 1.85 3.00 6.82
N ALA A 37 3.18 2.88 6.87
CA ALA A 37 4.01 2.78 5.69
C ALA A 37 4.06 1.29 5.29
N ALA A 38 3.43 0.97 4.18
CA ALA A 38 3.44 -0.37 3.62
C ALA A 38 4.50 -0.46 2.52
N HIS A 39 5.42 -1.41 2.63
CA HIS A 39 6.32 -1.74 1.52
C HIS A 39 5.58 -2.59 0.49
N ILE A 40 5.69 -2.25 -0.79
CA ILE A 40 5.06 -3.02 -1.86
C ILE A 40 5.80 -4.35 -2.07
N THR A 41 7.13 -4.31 -2.05
CA THR A 41 7.99 -5.49 -2.08
C THR A 41 8.90 -5.53 -0.87
N PRO A 42 9.24 -6.73 -0.33
CA PRO A 42 10.03 -6.85 0.88
C PRO A 42 11.35 -6.07 0.81
N HIS A 43 11.68 -5.41 1.91
CA HIS A 43 12.95 -4.70 2.07
C HIS A 43 14.13 -5.70 1.98
N LYS A 44 14.80 -5.74 0.83
CA LYS A 44 16.00 -6.58 0.64
C LYS A 44 17.30 -5.81 0.88
N ASN A 45 17.28 -4.47 0.78
CA ASN A 45 18.43 -3.62 1.06
C ASN A 45 18.00 -2.15 1.33
N PRO A 46 18.87 -1.30 1.90
CA PRO A 46 18.57 0.13 2.12
C PRO A 46 18.25 0.93 0.84
N ALA A 47 18.56 0.39 -0.34
CA ALA A 47 18.22 1.00 -1.62
C ALA A 47 16.75 0.75 -2.04
N THR A 48 16.01 -0.13 -1.34
CA THR A 48 14.57 -0.37 -1.56
C THR A 48 13.66 0.57 -0.76
N ASP A 49 14.18 1.39 0.16
CA ASP A 49 13.42 2.43 0.88
C ASP A 49 13.23 3.71 0.05
N VAL A 50 13.01 3.52 -1.25
CA VAL A 50 12.55 4.58 -2.14
C VAL A 50 11.05 4.75 -1.93
N LEU A 51 10.56 6.00 -1.89
CA LEU A 51 9.13 6.25 -1.70
C LEU A 51 8.26 5.50 -2.72
N GLY A 52 8.77 5.28 -3.93
CA GLY A 52 8.09 4.49 -4.97
C GLY A 52 7.81 3.04 -4.57
N ASN A 53 8.55 2.44 -3.63
CA ASN A 53 8.25 1.11 -3.10
C ASN A 53 7.30 1.16 -1.89
N GLY A 54 6.66 2.31 -1.64
CA GLY A 54 5.83 2.52 -0.48
C GLY A 54 4.41 2.96 -0.82
N LEU A 55 3.46 2.47 -0.02
CA LEU A 55 2.08 2.95 0.02
C LEU A 55 1.81 3.50 1.43
N LEU A 56 1.03 4.57 1.53
CA LEU A 56 0.50 5.00 2.82
C LEU A 56 -0.91 4.42 2.98
N LEU A 57 -1.05 3.44 3.87
CA LEU A 57 -2.29 2.68 4.06
C LEU A 57 -2.85 2.87 5.45
N ARG A 58 -4.17 2.69 5.57
CA ARG A 58 -4.82 2.50 6.87
C ARG A 58 -4.47 1.08 7.36
N ALA A 59 -4.25 0.88 8.65
CA ALA A 59 -3.72 -0.38 9.20
C ALA A 59 -4.50 -1.65 8.79
N ASP A 60 -5.83 -1.57 8.70
CA ASP A 60 -6.68 -2.67 8.21
C ASP A 60 -6.41 -3.00 6.73
N LEU A 61 -6.32 -1.98 5.88
CA LEU A 61 -6.01 -2.12 4.45
C LEU A 61 -4.57 -2.58 4.21
N HIS A 62 -3.64 -2.15 5.07
CA HIS A 62 -2.26 -2.64 5.06
C HIS A 62 -2.22 -4.14 5.34
N THR A 63 -2.93 -4.59 6.37
CA THR A 63 -3.04 -6.02 6.70
C THR A 63 -3.60 -6.82 5.51
N LEU A 64 -4.67 -6.34 4.86
CA LEU A 64 -5.24 -7.01 3.69
C LEU A 64 -4.27 -7.03 2.50
N PHE A 65 -3.49 -5.97 2.32
CA PHE A 65 -2.48 -5.88 1.28
C PHE A 65 -1.37 -6.90 1.48
N ASP A 66 -0.80 -6.97 2.70
CA ASP A 66 0.25 -7.93 3.06
C ASP A 66 -0.20 -9.38 2.96
N LEU A 67 -1.49 -9.65 3.21
CA LEU A 67 -2.09 -10.98 3.07
C LEU A 67 -2.44 -11.35 1.63
N GLY A 68 -2.21 -10.46 0.66
CA GLY A 68 -2.62 -10.67 -0.74
C GLY A 68 -4.14 -10.68 -0.94
N GLN A 69 -4.92 -10.19 0.03
CA GLN A 69 -6.38 -10.07 -0.04
C GLN A 69 -6.83 -8.72 -0.62
N LEU A 70 -5.90 -7.79 -0.75
CA LEU A 70 -6.06 -6.53 -1.48
C LEU A 70 -4.86 -6.37 -2.41
N LEU A 71 -5.13 -6.27 -3.71
CA LEU A 71 -4.11 -6.03 -4.73
C LEU A 71 -4.36 -4.68 -5.42
N ILE A 72 -3.31 -4.13 -6.01
CA ILE A 72 -3.41 -2.94 -6.86
C ILE A 72 -2.90 -3.35 -8.24
N ASP A 73 -3.76 -3.25 -9.24
CA ASP A 73 -3.40 -3.51 -10.61
C ASP A 73 -2.31 -2.51 -11.07
N PRO A 74 -1.12 -2.97 -11.50
CA PRO A 74 0.02 -2.10 -11.78
C PRO A 74 -0.18 -1.21 -13.02
N GLU A 75 -1.10 -1.57 -13.91
CA GLU A 75 -1.33 -0.82 -15.16
C GLU A 75 -2.41 0.25 -15.00
N THR A 76 -3.52 -0.13 -14.35
CA THR A 76 -4.70 0.71 -14.17
C THR A 76 -4.69 1.50 -12.87
N MET A 77 -3.87 1.09 -11.90
CA MET A 77 -3.86 1.58 -10.52
C MET A 77 -5.18 1.33 -9.79
N ILE A 78 -5.96 0.34 -10.21
CA ILE A 78 -7.25 -0.01 -9.62
C ILE A 78 -7.04 -1.03 -8.50
N VAL A 79 -7.68 -0.80 -7.36
CA VAL A 79 -7.71 -1.71 -6.22
C VAL A 79 -8.63 -2.89 -6.52
N GLN A 80 -8.12 -4.10 -6.30
CA GLN A 80 -8.87 -5.34 -6.35
C GLN A 80 -8.92 -5.96 -4.95
N VAL A 81 -10.13 -6.16 -4.43
CA VAL A 81 -10.38 -6.81 -3.14
C VAL A 81 -10.86 -8.24 -3.35
N HIS A 82 -10.28 -9.19 -2.61
CA HIS A 82 -10.62 -10.61 -2.61
C HIS A 82 -12.13 -10.85 -2.41
N PRO A 83 -12.78 -11.80 -3.12
CA PRO A 83 -14.19 -12.14 -2.95
C PRO A 83 -14.65 -12.32 -1.50
N ASP A 84 -13.96 -13.14 -0.70
CA ASP A 84 -14.28 -13.35 0.72
C ASP A 84 -14.29 -12.05 1.53
N VAL A 85 -13.34 -11.14 1.31
CA VAL A 85 -13.30 -9.84 1.98
C VAL A 85 -14.43 -8.93 1.48
N ARG A 86 -14.81 -9.04 0.20
CA ARG A 86 -15.96 -8.32 -0.38
C ARG A 86 -17.32 -8.77 0.18
N SER A 87 -17.38 -9.86 0.93
CA SER A 87 -18.61 -10.23 1.65
C SER A 87 -19.01 -9.18 2.70
N ASP A 88 -18.04 -8.40 3.20
CA ASP A 88 -18.28 -7.24 4.04
C ASP A 88 -18.44 -5.96 3.16
N PRO A 89 -19.61 -5.28 3.21
CA PRO A 89 -19.87 -4.09 2.42
C PRO A 89 -18.87 -2.94 2.62
N HIS A 90 -18.27 -2.82 3.81
CA HIS A 90 -17.27 -1.79 4.10
C HIS A 90 -16.04 -1.96 3.22
N TYR A 91 -15.48 -3.18 3.14
CA TYR A 91 -14.31 -3.44 2.31
C TYR A 91 -14.64 -3.57 0.83
N ALA A 92 -15.84 -4.05 0.49
CA ALA A 92 -16.33 -4.08 -0.89
C ALA A 92 -16.30 -2.69 -1.54
N SER A 93 -16.55 -1.63 -0.78
CA SER A 93 -16.52 -0.24 -1.27
C SER A 93 -15.15 0.21 -1.79
N PHE A 94 -14.06 -0.45 -1.39
CA PHE A 94 -12.70 -0.13 -1.87
C PHE A 94 -12.37 -0.83 -3.20
N HIS A 95 -13.08 -1.89 -3.57
CA HIS A 95 -12.89 -2.56 -4.85
C HIS A 95 -13.23 -1.60 -6.00
N GLY A 96 -12.37 -1.51 -7.01
CA GLY A 96 -12.54 -0.57 -8.12
C GLY A 96 -12.06 0.86 -7.81
N THR A 97 -11.62 1.15 -6.59
CA THR A 97 -11.04 2.45 -6.25
C THR A 97 -9.72 2.64 -6.97
N LYS A 98 -9.50 3.82 -7.55
CA LYS A 98 -8.21 4.16 -8.16
C LYS A 98 -7.26 4.72 -7.10
N VAL A 99 -6.09 4.11 -6.95
CA VAL A 99 -5.02 4.62 -6.10
C VAL A 99 -4.46 5.89 -6.72
N GLY A 100 -4.43 6.97 -5.94
CA GLY A 100 -3.83 8.24 -6.32
C GLY A 100 -2.84 8.69 -5.26
N GLY A 101 -1.60 8.98 -5.67
CA GLY A 101 -0.70 9.77 -4.87
C GLY A 101 -1.05 11.25 -5.00
N ALA A 102 -0.79 12.00 -3.94
CA ALA A 102 -0.77 13.44 -4.03
C ALA A 102 0.63 13.91 -4.47
N LEU A 103 0.76 15.15 -4.95
CA LEU A 103 2.05 15.74 -5.32
C LEU A 103 2.88 14.95 -6.36
N GLY A 104 2.22 14.24 -7.28
CA GLY A 104 2.90 13.51 -8.36
C GLY A 104 3.65 12.25 -7.89
N HIS A 105 3.41 11.81 -6.66
CA HIS A 105 3.90 10.52 -6.20
C HIS A 105 3.15 9.38 -6.93
N CYS A 106 3.91 8.50 -7.56
CA CYS A 106 3.39 7.28 -8.15
C CYS A 106 4.15 6.10 -7.53
N PRO A 107 3.45 5.09 -6.97
CA PRO A 107 4.09 3.85 -6.59
C PRO A 107 4.70 3.16 -7.82
N SER A 108 5.74 2.39 -7.59
CA SER A 108 6.50 1.69 -8.61
C SER A 108 5.61 0.62 -9.24
N LYS A 109 5.30 0.79 -10.54
CA LYS A 109 4.59 -0.22 -11.32
C LYS A 109 5.29 -1.57 -11.30
N LEU A 110 6.62 -1.58 -11.31
CA LEU A 110 7.41 -2.81 -11.26
C LEU A 110 7.24 -3.52 -9.91
N ALA A 111 7.25 -2.76 -8.81
CA ALA A 111 7.04 -3.34 -7.47
C ALA A 111 5.61 -3.87 -7.33
N LEU A 112 4.61 -3.10 -7.78
CA LEU A 112 3.21 -3.53 -7.78
C LEU A 112 3.02 -4.77 -8.64
N LYS A 113 3.65 -4.84 -9.82
CA LYS A 113 3.61 -6.01 -10.68
C LYS A 113 4.20 -7.24 -9.98
N GLN A 114 5.36 -7.10 -9.35
CA GLN A 114 5.96 -8.20 -8.61
C GLN A 114 5.04 -8.67 -7.47
N HIS A 115 4.50 -7.75 -6.67
CA HIS A 115 3.55 -8.08 -5.61
C HIS A 115 2.29 -8.77 -6.17
N PHE A 116 1.77 -8.30 -7.30
CA PHE A 116 0.62 -8.90 -7.98
C PHE A 116 0.92 -10.31 -8.48
N ASP A 117 2.10 -10.53 -9.06
CA ASP A 117 2.53 -11.84 -9.57
C ASP A 117 2.86 -12.83 -8.43
N ASP A 118 3.38 -12.35 -7.29
CA ASP A 118 3.70 -13.13 -6.08
C ASP A 118 2.46 -13.51 -5.26
N ASN A 119 1.36 -12.79 -5.48
CA ASN A 119 0.03 -13.11 -4.97
C ASN A 119 -0.85 -13.50 -6.16
N PRO A 120 -0.46 -14.53 -6.95
CA PRO A 120 -1.17 -14.90 -8.16
C PRO A 120 -2.60 -15.18 -7.75
N ALA A 121 -3.52 -14.43 -8.37
CA ALA A 121 -4.93 -14.43 -8.05
C ALA A 121 -5.42 -15.85 -7.74
N GLY A 122 -5.60 -16.14 -6.45
CA GLY A 122 -6.47 -17.23 -5.99
C GLY A 122 -7.95 -16.87 -6.18
N TRP A 123 -8.25 -15.98 -7.12
CA TRP A 123 -9.57 -15.38 -7.35
C TRP A 123 -10.15 -15.76 -8.71
N GLU A 124 -9.50 -16.70 -9.42
CA GLU A 124 -10.19 -17.47 -10.46
C GLU A 124 -11.38 -18.16 -9.77
N ALA A 125 -12.57 -17.79 -10.22
CA ALA A 125 -13.81 -18.50 -9.91
C ALA A 125 -13.82 -19.88 -10.62
#